data_AF-A0A519Z585-F1
#
_entry.id   AF-A0A519Z585-F1
#
_cell.length_a   1.000
_cell.length_b   1.000
_cell.length_c   1.000
_cell.angle_alpha   90.00
_cell.angle_beta   90.00
_cell.angle_gamma   90.00
#
_symmetry.space_group_name_H-M   'P 1'
#
loop_
_entity.id
_entity.type
_entity.pdbx_description
1 polymer ?
#
loop_
_entity_poly.entity_id
_entity_poly.type
_entity_poly.pdbx_seq_one_letter_code
_entity_poly.pdbx_strand_id
1 'polypeptide(L)'
;MNSGGSRPAISNLRQELNIYNLLGDPTVKLRVSPPWTFGLPIFTLEKTLVKIKVPVEPGCKTCPPELVNPEWITVVAFEPKTGVELGRGLLNVDGVGQIDLGEGFKGDNVLVRVASPDGASTQAAVKETDSDGDGVPDSRDNCVAVANKEQQDTDGDGYGNACDADLNNDGFVNALDLSIMRGQFGKRSVAGDINGDGIVNALDVSRFNKLFGKAPGPSALHLPTVAVK
;
A
#
# COMPACT_ATOMS: atom_id res chain seq x y z
N MET A 1 5.04 -34.38 67.82
CA MET A 1 3.69 -33.78 67.69
C MET A 1 3.76 -32.78 66.54
N ASN A 2 3.08 -33.08 65.43
CA ASN A 2 3.02 -32.22 64.26
C ASN A 2 2.21 -30.95 64.58
N SER A 3 2.85 -29.80 64.62
CA SER A 3 2.18 -28.49 64.62
C SER A 3 1.87 -28.09 63.19
N GLY A 4 0.68 -28.47 62.72
CA GLY A 4 0.12 -28.00 61.46
C GLY A 4 -0.10 -26.49 61.51
N GLY A 5 0.73 -25.74 60.80
CA GLY A 5 0.48 -24.34 60.48
C GLY A 5 -0.64 -24.27 59.45
N SER A 6 -1.84 -23.89 59.87
CA SER A 6 -2.95 -23.58 58.97
C SER A 6 -2.55 -22.45 58.03
N ARG A 7 -2.50 -22.74 56.72
CA ARG A 7 -2.46 -21.71 55.68
C ARG A 7 -3.73 -20.84 55.81
N PRO A 8 -3.65 -19.51 55.71
CA PRO A 8 -4.85 -18.68 55.71
C PRO A 8 -5.75 -19.08 54.54
N ALA A 9 -7.04 -19.22 54.83
CA ALA A 9 -8.04 -19.67 53.88
C ALA A 9 -8.13 -18.71 52.69
N ILE A 10 -8.26 -19.27 51.49
CA ILE A 10 -8.55 -18.58 50.22
C ILE A 10 -10.02 -18.13 50.25
N SER A 11 -10.38 -17.26 51.19
CA SER A 11 -11.73 -16.65 51.27
C SER A 11 -11.70 -15.12 51.13
N ASN A 12 -10.51 -14.49 51.20
CA ASN A 12 -10.39 -13.02 51.19
C ASN A 12 -9.86 -12.40 49.88
N LEU A 13 -9.38 -13.18 48.91
CA LEU A 13 -8.90 -12.59 47.64
C LEU A 13 -10.03 -11.92 46.83
N ARG A 14 -11.29 -12.36 46.99
CA ARG A 14 -12.44 -11.71 46.33
C ARG A 14 -12.84 -10.36 46.97
N GLN A 15 -12.52 -10.12 48.24
CA GLN A 15 -12.86 -8.85 48.91
C GLN A 15 -11.82 -7.75 48.66
N GLU A 16 -10.56 -8.09 48.42
CA GLU A 16 -9.50 -7.08 48.22
C GLU A 16 -9.45 -6.48 46.80
N LEU A 17 -10.03 -7.14 45.80
CA LEU A 17 -10.11 -6.61 44.43
C LEU A 17 -11.25 -5.60 44.22
N ASN A 18 -12.20 -5.51 45.15
CA ASN A 18 -13.41 -4.67 45.00
C ASN A 18 -13.18 -3.17 45.31
N ILE A 19 -11.96 -2.80 45.74
CA ILE A 19 -11.59 -1.43 46.12
C ILE A 19 -10.77 -0.75 45.01
N TYR A 20 -10.17 -1.54 44.11
CA TYR A 20 -9.31 -1.03 43.05
C TYR A 20 -10.07 -0.94 41.73
N ASN A 21 -10.45 0.28 41.36
CA ASN A 21 -10.98 0.61 40.04
C ASN A 21 -9.93 1.42 39.26
N LEU A 22 -9.71 1.08 37.99
CA LEU A 22 -9.00 1.97 37.07
C LEU A 22 -10.01 3.01 36.56
N LEU A 23 -9.85 4.25 37.02
CA LEU A 23 -10.63 5.39 36.53
C LEU A 23 -9.83 6.07 35.40
N GLY A 24 -10.46 6.28 34.25
CA GLY A 24 -9.81 6.82 33.04
C GLY A 24 -9.57 5.74 31.98
N ASP A 25 -8.61 5.97 31.09
CA ASP A 25 -8.24 5.00 30.04
C ASP A 25 -7.14 4.04 30.56
N PRO A 26 -7.48 2.77 30.84
CA PRO A 26 -6.52 1.79 31.36
C PRO A 26 -5.55 1.28 30.29
N THR A 27 -5.74 1.65 29.01
CA THR A 27 -4.88 1.21 27.90
C THR A 27 -3.64 2.09 27.73
N VAL A 28 -3.58 3.23 28.40
CA VAL A 28 -2.44 4.15 28.37
C VAL A 28 -1.23 3.52 29.05
N LYS A 29 -0.13 3.38 28.30
CA LYS A 29 1.16 2.96 28.86
C LYS A 29 1.84 4.14 29.55
N LEU A 30 2.26 3.94 30.80
CA LEU A 30 3.02 4.93 31.57
C LEU A 30 4.48 4.97 31.10
N ARG A 31 5.02 6.18 30.96
CA ARG A 31 6.42 6.41 30.61
C ARG A 31 7.33 6.16 31.81
N VAL A 32 8.33 5.31 31.62
CA VAL A 32 9.36 4.99 32.64
C VAL A 32 10.78 5.44 32.22
N SER A 33 10.93 5.93 30.99
CA SER A 33 12.17 6.44 30.40
C SER A 33 11.87 7.61 29.46
N PRO A 34 12.89 8.40 29.05
CA PRO A 34 12.72 9.37 27.98
C PRO A 34 12.22 8.67 26.69
N PRO A 35 11.37 9.36 25.91
CA PRO A 35 10.72 8.76 24.76
C PRO A 35 11.73 8.51 23.63
N TRP A 36 11.48 7.45 22.88
CA TRP A 36 12.14 7.19 21.61
C TRP A 36 11.92 8.33 20.62
N THR A 37 12.91 8.54 19.77
CA THR A 37 12.79 9.48 18.66
C THR A 37 12.64 8.71 17.36
N PHE A 38 11.68 9.14 16.56
CA PHE A 38 11.43 8.60 15.23
C PHE A 38 11.88 9.62 14.20
N GLY A 39 12.70 9.17 13.26
CA GLY A 39 13.00 9.93 12.04
C GLY A 39 11.79 9.95 11.10
N LEU A 40 11.98 10.58 9.94
CA LEU A 40 10.97 10.55 8.89
C LEU A 40 10.74 9.11 8.44
N PRO A 41 9.52 8.57 8.59
CA PRO A 41 9.24 7.21 8.19
C PRO A 41 9.18 7.12 6.66
N ILE A 42 9.77 6.06 6.13
CA ILE A 42 9.74 5.71 4.71
C ILE A 42 8.78 4.54 4.56
N PHE A 43 7.79 4.72 3.71
CA PHE A 43 6.78 3.72 3.43
C PHE A 43 6.73 3.43 1.94
N THR A 44 6.53 2.17 1.59
CA THR A 44 6.33 1.74 0.20
C THR A 44 5.13 0.83 0.17
N LEU A 45 4.12 1.19 -0.61
CA LEU A 45 2.92 0.39 -0.82
C LEU A 45 3.07 -0.39 -2.12
N GLU A 46 3.09 -1.72 -2.01
CA GLU A 46 3.14 -2.65 -3.13
C GLU A 46 1.86 -3.49 -3.08
N LYS A 47 0.84 -3.11 -3.86
CA LYS A 47 -0.48 -3.75 -3.88
C LYS A 47 -1.15 -3.68 -2.50
N THR A 48 -1.16 -4.77 -1.73
CA THR A 48 -1.73 -4.83 -0.37
C THR A 48 -0.66 -4.80 0.71
N LEU A 49 0.63 -4.82 0.36
CA LEU A 49 1.72 -4.90 1.32
C LEU A 49 2.37 -3.52 1.51
N VAL A 50 2.31 -2.99 2.72
CA VAL A 50 3.06 -1.79 3.11
C VAL A 50 4.40 -2.22 3.71
N LYS A 51 5.49 -1.92 3.03
CA LYS A 51 6.85 -2.01 3.58
C LYS A 51 7.18 -0.73 4.33
N ILE A 52 7.76 -0.89 5.51
CA ILE A 52 7.97 0.20 6.46
C ILE A 52 9.43 0.22 6.88
N LYS A 53 10.03 1.41 6.82
CA LYS A 53 11.33 1.70 7.42
C LYS A 53 11.25 3.02 8.16
N VAL A 54 11.35 2.98 9.48
CA VAL A 54 11.40 4.17 10.32
C VAL A 54 12.77 4.24 10.97
N PRO A 55 13.55 5.32 10.76
CA PRO A 55 14.75 5.52 11.56
C PRO A 55 14.34 5.64 13.04
N VAL A 56 14.91 4.81 13.90
CA VAL A 56 14.60 4.79 15.33
C VAL A 56 15.85 5.07 16.14
N GLU A 57 15.72 5.92 17.16
CA GLU A 57 16.75 6.08 18.18
C GLU A 57 16.16 5.89 19.58
N PRO A 58 16.77 5.04 20.43
CA PRO A 58 16.34 4.88 21.81
C PRO A 58 16.40 6.20 22.58
N GLY A 59 15.34 6.52 23.31
CA GLY A 59 15.30 7.71 24.15
C GLY A 59 16.32 7.72 25.29
N CYS A 60 16.85 6.55 25.65
CA CYS A 60 17.81 6.39 26.74
C CYS A 60 18.98 5.50 26.34
N LYS A 61 20.19 6.06 26.32
CA LYS A 61 21.43 5.33 25.98
C LYS A 61 22.07 4.60 27.16
N THR A 62 21.70 4.98 28.39
CA THR A 62 22.28 4.46 29.64
C THR A 62 21.29 3.64 30.47
N CYS A 63 20.12 3.32 29.91
CA CYS A 63 19.10 2.54 30.60
C CYS A 63 19.44 1.04 30.59
N PRO A 64 18.84 0.24 31.50
CA PRO A 64 18.88 -1.21 31.43
C PRO A 64 18.55 -1.73 30.01
N PRO A 65 19.20 -2.80 29.53
CA PRO A 65 19.08 -3.26 28.13
C PRO A 65 17.64 -3.49 27.66
N GLU A 66 16.76 -3.92 28.57
CA GLU A 66 15.32 -4.13 28.36
C GLU A 66 14.56 -2.85 27.96
N LEU A 67 15.09 -1.67 28.29
CA LEU A 67 14.55 -0.36 27.93
C LEU A 67 15.24 0.26 26.70
N VAL A 68 16.36 -0.31 26.27
CA VAL A 68 17.14 0.15 25.10
C VAL A 68 16.73 -0.59 23.83
N ASN A 69 16.19 -1.82 23.95
CA ASN A 69 15.66 -2.61 22.85
C ASN A 69 14.24 -3.11 23.19
N PRO A 70 13.17 -2.42 22.78
CA PRO A 70 11.82 -2.95 22.88
C PRO A 70 11.75 -4.22 22.01
N GLU A 71 11.07 -5.25 22.51
CA GLU A 71 10.88 -6.49 21.74
C GLU A 71 10.10 -6.25 20.44
N TRP A 72 9.31 -5.17 20.37
CA TRP A 72 8.53 -4.79 19.18
C TRP A 72 8.06 -3.33 19.23
N ILE A 73 8.03 -2.69 18.06
CA ILE A 73 7.35 -1.41 17.81
C ILE A 73 6.06 -1.73 17.07
N THR A 74 4.92 -1.17 17.46
CA THR A 74 3.66 -1.43 16.75
C THR A 74 3.49 -0.50 15.58
N VAL A 75 2.87 -1.03 14.54
CA VAL A 75 2.46 -0.24 13.40
C VAL A 75 1.03 -0.63 12.99
N VAL A 76 0.23 0.37 12.66
CA VAL A 76 -1.17 0.19 12.29
C VAL A 76 -1.48 1.07 11.08
N ALA A 77 -2.14 0.48 10.09
CA ALA A 77 -2.60 1.13 8.87
C ALA A 77 -4.09 1.42 8.96
N PHE A 78 -4.49 2.62 8.55
CA PHE A 78 -5.87 3.08 8.58
C PHE A 78 -6.30 3.62 7.23
N GLU A 79 -7.56 3.41 6.88
CA GLU A 79 -8.19 4.12 5.78
C GLU A 79 -8.40 5.60 6.19
N PRO A 80 -7.84 6.58 5.47
CA PRO A 80 -7.80 7.97 5.93
C PRO A 80 -9.17 8.65 5.99
N LYS A 81 -10.16 8.17 5.22
CA LYS A 81 -11.52 8.75 5.18
C LYS A 81 -12.41 8.22 6.30
N THR A 82 -12.36 6.93 6.56
CA THR A 82 -13.26 6.24 7.50
C THR A 82 -12.64 6.03 8.87
N GLY A 83 -11.30 6.04 8.96
CA GLY A 83 -10.55 5.68 10.17
C GLY A 83 -10.55 4.19 10.47
N VAL A 84 -11.07 3.35 9.56
CA VAL A 84 -11.08 1.89 9.73
C VAL A 84 -9.65 1.36 9.71
N GLU A 85 -9.32 0.48 10.66
CA GLU A 85 -8.05 -0.25 10.67
C GLU A 85 -8.03 -1.25 9.50
N LEU A 86 -7.05 -1.10 8.61
CA LEU A 86 -6.83 -1.96 7.45
C LEU A 86 -5.89 -3.13 7.80
N GLY A 87 -4.95 -2.90 8.71
CA GLY A 87 -4.00 -3.92 9.12
C GLY A 87 -3.06 -3.43 10.21
N ARG A 88 -2.39 -4.38 10.85
CA ARG A 88 -1.39 -4.12 11.89
C ARG A 88 -0.20 -5.03 11.76
N GLY A 89 0.94 -4.56 12.24
CA GLY A 89 2.20 -5.28 12.20
C GLY A 89 3.12 -4.87 13.33
N LEU A 90 4.29 -5.49 13.35
CA LEU A 90 5.38 -5.18 14.27
C LEU A 90 6.60 -4.77 13.44
N LEU A 91 7.34 -3.76 13.91
CA LEU A 91 8.67 -3.43 13.41
C LEU A 91 9.72 -4.01 14.34
N ASN A 92 10.84 -4.41 13.77
CA ASN A 92 12.03 -4.84 14.51
C ASN A 92 12.75 -3.63 15.16
N VAL A 93 13.87 -3.92 15.84
CA VAL A 93 14.70 -2.90 16.51
C VAL A 93 15.34 -1.89 15.55
N ASP A 94 15.43 -2.21 14.26
CA ASP A 94 15.93 -1.31 13.22
C ASP A 94 14.79 -0.45 12.60
N GLY A 95 13.57 -0.57 13.14
CA GLY A 95 12.39 0.11 12.65
C GLY A 95 11.91 -0.39 11.28
N VAL A 96 12.24 -1.63 10.93
CA VAL A 96 11.85 -2.29 9.68
C VAL A 96 10.75 -3.31 9.93
N GLY A 97 9.74 -3.32 9.06
CA GLY A 97 8.67 -4.31 9.08
C GLY A 97 7.69 -4.12 7.94
N GLN A 98 6.58 -4.83 7.98
CA GLN A 98 5.55 -4.77 6.95
C GLN A 98 4.15 -4.97 7.53
N ILE A 99 3.15 -4.41 6.84
CA ILE A 99 1.73 -4.64 7.11
C ILE A 99 1.09 -5.18 5.83
N ASP A 100 0.34 -6.27 5.97
CA ASP A 100 -0.63 -6.69 4.97
C ASP A 100 -1.97 -6.00 5.25
N LEU A 101 -2.48 -5.25 4.27
CA LEU A 101 -3.74 -4.52 4.32
C LEU A 101 -4.95 -5.42 3.99
N GLY A 102 -4.71 -6.67 3.60
CA GLY A 102 -5.72 -7.64 3.23
C GLY A 102 -6.35 -7.40 1.85
N GLU A 103 -7.04 -8.42 1.34
CA GLU A 103 -7.68 -8.43 0.01
C GLU A 103 -8.81 -7.40 -0.15
N GLY A 104 -9.31 -6.85 0.97
CA GLY A 104 -10.35 -5.82 0.97
C GLY A 104 -9.83 -4.41 0.69
N PHE A 105 -8.51 -4.19 0.70
CA PHE A 105 -7.92 -2.88 0.44
C PHE A 105 -7.99 -2.54 -1.06
N LYS A 106 -8.80 -1.53 -1.39
CA LYS A 106 -8.97 -1.01 -2.76
C LYS A 106 -8.53 0.45 -2.91
N GLY A 107 -7.90 1.00 -1.87
CA GLY A 107 -7.58 2.42 -1.80
C GLY A 107 -6.20 2.75 -2.38
N ASP A 108 -6.00 4.02 -2.75
CA ASP A 108 -4.71 4.52 -3.22
C ASP A 108 -3.90 5.17 -2.09
N ASN A 109 -4.52 5.36 -0.92
CA ASN A 109 -3.97 6.11 0.21
C ASN A 109 -4.24 5.39 1.54
N VAL A 110 -3.20 5.30 2.36
CA VAL A 110 -3.23 4.71 3.70
C VAL A 110 -2.59 5.68 4.68
N LEU A 111 -3.18 5.83 5.87
CA LEU A 111 -2.49 6.47 6.97
C LEU A 111 -1.80 5.40 7.82
N VAL A 112 -0.47 5.46 7.92
CA VAL A 112 0.28 4.51 8.75
C VAL A 112 0.74 5.22 10.01
N ARG A 113 0.43 4.64 11.17
CA ARG A 113 0.86 5.10 12.48
C ARG A 113 1.81 4.09 13.09
N VAL A 114 2.94 4.58 13.57
CA VAL A 114 3.95 3.80 14.29
C VAL A 114 3.96 4.27 15.74
N ALA A 115 3.94 3.34 16.68
CA ALA A 115 3.97 3.65 18.09
C ALA A 115 4.94 2.72 18.83
N SER A 116 5.78 3.31 19.67
CA SER A 116 6.64 2.57 20.59
C SER A 116 5.89 2.29 21.91
N PRO A 117 6.26 1.22 22.65
CA PRO A 117 5.69 0.91 23.96
C PRO A 117 5.76 2.06 24.98
N ASP A 118 6.68 3.00 24.84
CA ASP A 118 6.84 4.19 25.68
C ASP A 118 5.91 5.37 25.30
N GLY A 119 5.02 5.17 24.33
CA GLY A 119 4.07 6.17 23.87
C GLY A 119 4.67 7.24 22.95
N ALA A 120 5.91 7.09 22.48
CA ALA A 120 6.38 7.82 21.32
C ALA A 120 5.63 7.33 20.08
N SER A 121 5.27 8.23 19.17
CA SER A 121 4.59 7.86 17.92
C SER A 121 4.96 8.78 16.77
N THR A 122 4.82 8.25 15.55
CA THR A 122 4.91 8.99 14.30
C THR A 122 3.85 8.48 13.33
N GLN A 123 3.50 9.28 12.33
CA GLN A 123 2.55 8.86 11.31
C GLN A 123 2.92 9.48 9.96
N ALA A 124 2.61 8.78 8.87
CA ALA A 124 2.58 9.41 7.54
C ALA A 124 1.48 8.82 6.67
N ALA A 125 1.07 9.61 5.68
CA ALA A 125 0.24 9.14 4.59
C ALA A 125 1.12 8.43 3.55
N VAL A 126 0.67 7.27 3.10
CA VAL A 126 1.29 6.47 2.06
C VAL A 126 0.34 6.49 0.87
N LYS A 127 0.79 7.01 -0.26
CA LYS A 127 0.04 7.02 -1.52
C LYS A 127 0.73 6.08 -2.50
N GLU A 128 -0.02 5.26 -3.23
CA GLU A 128 0.53 4.53 -4.39
C GLU A 128 1.03 5.52 -5.46
N THR A 129 2.11 5.18 -6.15
CA THR A 129 2.61 6.00 -7.27
C THR A 129 1.57 6.01 -8.40
N ASP A 130 1.42 7.18 -9.01
CA ASP A 130 0.54 7.48 -10.14
C ASP A 130 1.37 8.37 -11.06
N SER A 131 2.11 7.70 -11.95
CA SER A 131 3.23 8.27 -12.71
C SER A 131 2.74 9.20 -13.81
N ASP A 132 1.57 8.95 -14.37
CA ASP A 132 0.97 9.78 -15.43
C ASP A 132 -0.11 10.74 -14.90
N GLY A 133 -0.53 10.60 -13.65
CA GLY A 133 -1.41 11.52 -12.95
C GLY A 133 -2.88 11.41 -13.34
N ASP A 134 -3.32 10.29 -13.88
CA ASP A 134 -4.71 10.10 -14.32
C ASP A 134 -5.67 9.70 -13.19
N GLY A 135 -5.12 9.39 -12.01
CA GLY A 135 -5.84 8.98 -10.81
C GLY A 135 -5.96 7.47 -10.64
N VAL A 136 -5.36 6.68 -11.51
CA VAL A 136 -5.20 5.22 -11.40
C VAL A 136 -3.77 4.92 -10.99
N PRO A 137 -3.54 4.20 -9.89
CA PRO A 137 -2.18 3.88 -9.49
C PRO A 137 -1.43 2.95 -10.44
N ASP A 138 -0.12 3.16 -10.58
CA ASP A 138 0.81 2.39 -11.43
C ASP A 138 0.73 0.87 -11.21
N SER A 139 0.28 0.43 -10.03
CA SER A 139 0.18 -0.99 -9.67
C SER A 139 -1.00 -1.71 -10.33
N ARG A 140 -1.98 -0.95 -10.86
CA ARG A 140 -3.22 -1.44 -11.46
C ARG A 140 -3.57 -0.74 -12.78
N ASP A 141 -2.71 0.14 -13.25
CA ASP A 141 -2.90 0.94 -14.45
C ASP A 141 -2.52 0.14 -15.72
N ASN A 142 -3.47 -0.01 -16.65
CA ASN A 142 -3.24 -0.68 -17.92
C ASN A 142 -2.43 0.16 -18.93
N CYS A 143 -2.10 1.41 -18.60
CA CYS A 143 -1.22 2.31 -19.34
C CYS A 143 -0.38 3.23 -18.41
N VAL A 144 0.49 2.65 -17.57
CA VAL A 144 1.33 3.30 -16.53
C VAL A 144 2.04 4.62 -16.91
N ALA A 145 2.23 4.90 -18.20
CA ALA A 145 2.91 6.08 -18.71
C ALA A 145 2.02 7.02 -19.54
N VAL A 146 0.74 6.71 -19.75
CA VAL A 146 -0.17 7.42 -20.65
C VAL A 146 -1.55 7.54 -20.02
N ALA A 147 -1.84 8.73 -19.50
CA ALA A 147 -3.06 9.02 -18.78
C ALA A 147 -4.32 8.57 -19.52
N ASN A 148 -5.06 7.64 -18.93
CA ASN A 148 -6.27 7.02 -19.46
C ASN A 148 -7.20 6.59 -18.31
N LYS A 149 -7.69 7.58 -17.54
CA LYS A 149 -8.50 7.38 -16.33
C LYS A 149 -9.64 6.35 -16.42
N GLU A 150 -10.22 6.19 -17.60
CA GLU A 150 -11.33 5.27 -17.85
C GLU A 150 -10.88 3.80 -18.02
N GLN A 151 -9.57 3.58 -18.14
CA GLN A 151 -8.90 2.29 -18.24
C GLN A 151 -9.50 1.39 -19.32
N GLN A 152 -9.96 2.00 -20.42
CA GLN A 152 -10.57 1.27 -21.52
C GLN A 152 -9.54 0.35 -22.19
N ASP A 153 -9.90 -0.92 -22.27
CA ASP A 153 -9.15 -2.01 -22.90
C ASP A 153 -10.19 -2.86 -23.65
N THR A 154 -10.27 -2.66 -24.97
CA THR A 154 -11.43 -3.12 -25.76
C THR A 154 -11.26 -4.54 -26.30
N ASP A 155 -10.03 -4.98 -26.53
CA ASP A 155 -9.70 -6.35 -26.92
C ASP A 155 -9.35 -7.24 -25.71
N GLY A 156 -9.12 -6.65 -24.54
CA GLY A 156 -9.02 -7.36 -23.26
C GLY A 156 -7.68 -8.03 -23.05
N ASP A 157 -6.61 -7.51 -23.67
CA ASP A 157 -5.28 -8.09 -23.58
C ASP A 157 -4.47 -7.56 -22.38
N GLY A 158 -5.02 -6.58 -21.67
CA GLY A 158 -4.41 -5.96 -20.50
C GLY A 158 -3.57 -4.72 -20.80
N TYR A 159 -3.46 -4.28 -22.04
CA TYR A 159 -2.99 -2.94 -22.40
C TYR A 159 -4.19 -2.03 -22.67
N GLY A 160 -4.17 -0.83 -22.11
CA GLY A 160 -5.25 0.12 -22.38
C GLY A 160 -5.17 0.64 -23.82
N ASN A 161 -6.32 0.90 -24.44
CA ASN A 161 -6.41 1.49 -25.78
C ASN A 161 -5.49 2.71 -25.95
N ALA A 162 -5.26 3.48 -24.89
CA ALA A 162 -4.45 4.70 -24.92
C ALA A 162 -2.96 4.48 -25.18
N CYS A 163 -2.43 3.35 -24.77
CA CYS A 163 -1.03 2.93 -24.94
C CYS A 163 -0.89 1.69 -25.83
N ASP A 164 -1.99 1.18 -26.36
CA ASP A 164 -2.04 0.04 -27.25
C ASP A 164 -2.46 0.46 -28.67
N ALA A 165 -1.58 0.20 -29.63
CA ALA A 165 -1.85 0.35 -31.05
C ALA A 165 -1.54 -0.94 -31.82
N ASP A 166 -1.29 -2.05 -31.11
CA ASP A 166 -1.01 -3.38 -31.61
C ASP A 166 -2.35 -4.12 -31.78
N LEU A 167 -3.12 -3.68 -32.78
CA LEU A 167 -4.52 -4.06 -32.98
C LEU A 167 -4.71 -5.52 -33.44
N ASN A 168 -3.63 -6.25 -33.71
CA ASN A 168 -3.63 -7.70 -33.92
C ASN A 168 -2.94 -8.50 -32.80
N ASN A 169 -2.44 -7.81 -31.76
CA ASN A 169 -1.79 -8.36 -30.57
C ASN A 169 -0.60 -9.27 -30.94
N ASP A 170 0.20 -8.88 -31.94
CA ASP A 170 1.39 -9.61 -32.37
C ASP A 170 2.69 -9.18 -31.67
N GLY A 171 2.57 -8.18 -30.78
CA GLY A 171 3.63 -7.59 -29.97
C GLY A 171 4.24 -6.33 -30.57
N PHE A 172 3.85 -5.92 -31.79
CA PHE A 172 4.48 -4.81 -32.50
C PHE A 172 3.52 -4.01 -33.37
N VAL A 173 3.42 -2.71 -33.08
CA VAL A 173 2.66 -1.78 -33.92
C VAL A 173 3.31 -1.65 -35.30
N ASN A 174 2.66 -2.13 -36.34
CA ASN A 174 3.20 -2.20 -37.68
C ASN A 174 2.14 -1.94 -38.79
N ALA A 175 2.47 -2.28 -40.04
CA ALA A 175 1.59 -2.02 -41.18
C ALA A 175 0.32 -2.89 -41.19
N LEU A 176 0.36 -4.05 -40.52
CA LEU A 176 -0.81 -4.90 -40.31
C LEU A 176 -1.81 -4.19 -39.41
N ASP A 177 -1.36 -3.59 -38.31
CA ASP A 177 -2.20 -2.80 -37.41
C ASP A 177 -2.76 -1.57 -38.09
N LEU A 178 -1.97 -0.91 -38.93
CA LEU A 178 -2.46 0.23 -39.72
C LEU A 178 -3.61 -0.19 -40.66
N SER A 179 -3.58 -1.42 -41.16
CA SER A 179 -4.65 -1.96 -42.01
C SER A 179 -5.92 -2.21 -41.20
N ILE A 180 -5.79 -2.71 -39.97
CA ILE A 180 -6.90 -2.89 -39.03
C ILE A 180 -7.47 -1.53 -38.62
N MET A 181 -6.61 -0.59 -38.27
CA MET A 181 -6.94 0.78 -37.88
C MET A 181 -7.74 1.50 -38.97
N ARG A 182 -7.32 1.39 -40.23
CA ARG A 182 -8.07 1.92 -41.38
C ARG A 182 -9.46 1.30 -41.51
N GLY A 183 -9.59 0.01 -41.23
CA GLY A 183 -10.87 -0.70 -41.19
C GLY A 183 -11.76 -0.33 -39.99
N GLN A 184 -11.21 0.37 -38.99
CA GLN A 184 -11.92 0.84 -37.82
C GLN A 184 -12.33 2.32 -37.91
N PHE A 185 -11.85 3.08 -38.89
CA PHE A 185 -12.17 4.50 -39.04
C PHE A 185 -13.70 4.77 -39.04
N GLY A 186 -14.14 5.67 -38.17
CA GLY A 186 -15.55 6.02 -37.94
C GLY A 186 -16.33 5.05 -37.04
N LYS A 187 -15.73 3.94 -36.59
CA LYS A 187 -16.34 3.05 -35.58
C LYS A 187 -16.16 3.63 -34.18
N ARG A 188 -17.03 3.19 -33.27
CA ARG A 188 -17.02 3.58 -31.86
C ARG A 188 -16.65 2.40 -31.00
N SER A 189 -16.01 2.66 -29.85
CA SER A 189 -15.74 1.64 -28.83
C SER A 189 -15.04 0.39 -29.39
N VAL A 190 -13.98 0.62 -30.18
CA VAL A 190 -13.09 -0.41 -30.73
C VAL A 190 -11.66 -0.08 -30.28
N ALA A 191 -10.75 -1.06 -30.32
CA ALA A 191 -9.36 -0.90 -29.87
C ALA A 191 -8.62 0.28 -30.53
N GLY A 192 -8.96 0.62 -31.78
CA GLY A 192 -8.40 1.77 -32.49
C GLY A 192 -8.83 3.15 -31.98
N ASP A 193 -9.70 3.24 -30.98
CA ASP A 193 -10.04 4.49 -30.29
C ASP A 193 -8.98 4.81 -29.22
N ILE A 194 -7.78 5.19 -29.70
CA ILE A 194 -6.54 5.34 -28.92
C ILE A 194 -6.55 6.62 -28.08
N ASN A 195 -7.34 7.64 -28.44
CA ASN A 195 -7.49 8.82 -27.61
C ASN A 195 -8.66 8.74 -26.63
N GLY A 196 -9.52 7.72 -26.73
CA GLY A 196 -10.66 7.49 -25.85
C GLY A 196 -11.77 8.53 -26.01
N ASP A 197 -11.90 9.18 -27.18
CA ASP A 197 -12.94 10.17 -27.43
C ASP A 197 -14.28 9.54 -27.90
N GLY A 198 -14.30 8.22 -28.04
CA GLY A 198 -15.49 7.42 -28.36
C GLY A 198 -15.65 7.13 -29.85
N ILE A 199 -14.74 7.61 -30.71
CA ILE A 199 -14.79 7.33 -32.15
C ILE A 199 -13.40 7.35 -32.81
N VAL A 200 -13.10 6.32 -33.58
CA VAL A 200 -11.87 6.24 -34.36
C VAL A 200 -11.85 7.31 -35.45
N ASN A 201 -10.97 8.28 -35.33
CA ASN A 201 -10.84 9.40 -36.24
C ASN A 201 -9.37 9.78 -36.50
N ALA A 202 -9.13 10.95 -37.10
CA ALA A 202 -7.78 11.39 -37.46
C ALA A 202 -6.88 11.61 -36.22
N LEU A 203 -7.46 11.90 -35.06
CA LEU A 203 -6.73 12.07 -33.80
C LEU A 203 -6.12 10.73 -33.33
N ASP A 204 -6.86 9.63 -33.48
CA ASP A 204 -6.35 8.29 -33.17
C ASP A 204 -5.24 7.88 -34.12
N VAL A 205 -5.42 8.15 -35.42
CA VAL A 205 -4.35 7.91 -36.42
C VAL A 205 -3.09 8.71 -36.08
N SER A 206 -3.23 9.92 -35.56
CA SER A 206 -2.08 10.69 -35.09
C SER A 206 -1.39 10.07 -33.88
N ARG A 207 -2.12 9.41 -32.97
CA ARG A 207 -1.54 8.69 -31.84
C ARG A 207 -0.89 7.38 -32.30
N PHE A 208 -1.58 6.61 -33.13
CA PHE A 208 -1.08 5.40 -33.77
C PHE A 208 0.29 5.63 -34.43
N ASN A 209 0.43 6.70 -35.22
CA ASN A 209 1.69 7.02 -35.90
C ASN A 209 2.85 7.30 -34.94
N LYS A 210 2.59 7.74 -33.69
CA LYS A 210 3.63 7.92 -32.66
C LYS A 210 4.06 6.61 -32.00
N LEU A 211 3.22 5.58 -32.13
CA LEU A 211 3.44 4.25 -31.58
C LEU A 211 3.96 3.27 -32.63
N PHE A 212 3.97 3.63 -33.92
CA PHE A 212 4.50 2.80 -34.98
C PHE A 212 5.93 2.31 -34.70
N GLY A 213 6.14 1.00 -34.76
CA GLY A 213 7.39 0.32 -34.45
C GLY A 213 7.68 0.12 -32.96
N LYS A 214 6.74 0.45 -32.06
CA LYS A 214 6.84 0.19 -30.62
C LYS A 214 6.02 -1.03 -30.22
N ALA A 215 6.34 -1.60 -29.07
CA ALA A 215 5.48 -2.55 -28.38
C ALA A 215 4.36 -1.79 -27.64
N PRO A 216 3.22 -2.43 -27.35
CA PRO A 216 2.15 -1.86 -26.53
C PRO A 216 2.60 -1.62 -25.08
N GLY A 217 1.90 -0.74 -24.36
CA GLY A 217 2.14 -0.43 -22.95
C GLY A 217 3.17 0.69 -22.70
N PRO A 218 3.81 0.72 -21.51
CA PRO A 218 3.79 -0.30 -20.44
C PRO A 218 2.46 -0.40 -19.70
N SER A 219 2.13 -1.61 -19.21
CA SER A 219 0.94 -1.92 -18.41
C SER A 219 1.33 -2.64 -17.12
N ALA A 220 0.61 -2.35 -16.03
CA ALA A 220 0.75 -3.07 -14.76
C ALA A 220 0.19 -4.51 -14.81
N LEU A 221 -0.73 -4.77 -15.75
CA LEU A 221 -1.36 -6.08 -15.95
C LEU A 221 -0.43 -7.03 -16.69
N HIS A 222 0.45 -6.48 -17.53
CA HIS A 222 1.58 -7.16 -18.12
C HIS A 222 2.84 -6.89 -17.27
N LEU A 223 2.89 -7.48 -16.07
CA LEU A 223 4.11 -7.43 -15.27
C LEU A 223 5.27 -7.97 -16.11
N PRO A 224 6.40 -7.25 -16.24
CA PRO A 224 7.63 -7.92 -16.64
C PRO A 224 7.83 -9.01 -15.59
N THR A 225 7.85 -10.27 -16.02
CA THR A 225 8.38 -11.34 -15.17
C THR A 225 9.71 -10.82 -14.66
N VAL A 226 9.78 -10.56 -13.35
CA VAL A 226 10.98 -10.04 -12.73
C VAL A 226 12.09 -10.98 -13.15
N ALA A 227 12.95 -10.51 -14.05
CA ALA A 227 14.21 -11.16 -14.32
C ALA A 227 14.98 -11.04 -13.01
N VAL A 228 14.87 -12.06 -12.18
CA VAL A 228 15.72 -12.27 -11.03
C VAL A 228 17.15 -12.22 -11.57
N LYS A 229 17.82 -11.10 -11.33
CA LYS A 229 19.26 -10.94 -11.51
C LYS A 229 19.93 -11.11 -10.17
#